data_AF-A0A355ITY7-F1
#
_entry.id   AF-A0A355ITY7-F1
#
_cell.length_a   1.000
_cell.length_b   1.000
_cell.length_c   1.000
_cell.angle_alpha   90.00
_cell.angle_beta   90.00
_cell.angle_gamma   90.00
#
_symmetry.space_group_name_H-M   'P 1'
#
loop_
_entity.id
_entity.type
_entity.pdbx_description
1 polymer ?
#
loop_
_entity_poly.entity_id
_entity_poly.type
_entity_poly.pdbx_seq_one_letter_code
_entity_poly.pdbx_strand_id
1 'polypeptide(L)'
;MRKKEPPRKFGISFNDVIAKSQSIQPLYMQDLNSFTSFDPSFTSVLGEELLTETREALEDFSGSSHMAEINRATEKITGLLDDSAKVYQKLIYFVHSSFGSTKAIDNTFGRYQYLKARKSEKLMVPLLKQAAKAASLEQFKSGLEAQGMPPRLIQEIEHLAELLAEADDQQEMLKKQQLLVTSQRIDLYNSIWDKLVKINTAAKIIFIDDAARMAIYKLYDGKPSETEITETGEETTEG
;
A
#
# COMPACT_ATOMS: atom_id res chain seq x y z
N MET A 1 -19.60 4.02 -1.22
CA MET A 1 -18.96 4.45 0.05
C MET A 1 -17.50 4.02 0.02
N ARG A 2 -16.53 4.95 0.14
CA ARG A 2 -15.13 4.56 0.39
C ARG A 2 -15.10 3.96 1.80
N LYS A 3 -14.80 2.67 1.95
CA LYS A 3 -14.54 2.08 3.27
C LYS A 3 -13.35 2.85 3.85
N LYS A 4 -13.58 3.60 4.93
CA LYS A 4 -12.50 4.24 5.68
C LYS A 4 -11.74 3.13 6.40
N GLU A 5 -10.41 3.26 6.47
CA GLU A 5 -9.60 2.37 7.29
C GLU A 5 -10.13 2.40 8.73
N PRO A 6 -10.17 1.24 9.42
CA PRO A 6 -10.55 1.20 10.83
C PRO A 6 -9.56 2.05 11.63
N PRO A 7 -10.02 2.87 12.59
CA PRO A 7 -9.11 3.62 13.44
C PRO A 7 -8.33 2.64 14.32
N ARG A 8 -7.04 2.93 14.53
CA ARG A 8 -6.23 2.20 15.51
C ARG A 8 -6.73 2.52 16.92
N LYS A 9 -6.91 1.49 17.74
CA LYS A 9 -7.38 1.62 19.13
C LYS A 9 -6.26 1.83 20.16
N PHE A 10 -5.02 1.91 19.70
CA PHE A 10 -3.81 1.95 20.54
C PHE A 10 -2.84 3.02 20.04
N GLY A 11 -2.22 3.73 21.00
CA GLY A 11 -1.23 4.78 20.74
C GLY A 11 0.23 4.32 20.68
N ILE A 12 0.50 3.04 20.94
CA ILE A 12 1.85 2.44 20.93
C ILE A 12 2.17 1.81 19.56
N SER A 13 3.39 1.33 19.33
CA SER A 13 3.73 0.65 18.07
C SER A 13 3.09 -0.74 17.97
N PHE A 14 2.98 -1.28 16.75
CA PHE A 14 2.55 -2.67 16.52
C PHE A 14 3.44 -3.68 17.29
N ASN A 15 4.75 -3.47 17.28
CA ASN A 15 5.72 -4.29 18.02
C ASN A 15 5.47 -4.24 19.53
N ASP A 16 5.11 -3.07 20.08
CA ASP A 16 4.82 -2.93 21.51
C ASP A 16 3.51 -3.63 21.90
N VAL A 17 2.49 -3.64 21.01
CA VAL A 17 1.26 -4.43 21.21
C VAL A 17 1.61 -5.92 21.29
N ILE A 18 2.43 -6.42 20.36
CA ILE A 18 2.89 -7.82 20.36
C ILE A 18 3.65 -8.13 21.65
N ALA A 19 4.62 -7.30 22.02
CA ALA A 19 5.43 -7.50 23.23
C ALA A 19 4.57 -7.57 24.50
N LYS A 20 3.58 -6.68 24.62
CA LYS A 20 2.61 -6.72 25.73
C LYS A 20 1.77 -7.99 25.71
N SER A 21 1.30 -8.40 24.54
CA SER A 21 0.55 -9.64 24.38
C SER A 21 1.35 -10.87 24.80
N GLN A 22 2.60 -10.97 24.33
CA GLN A 22 3.52 -12.05 24.71
C GLN A 22 3.79 -12.11 26.21
N SER A 23 3.83 -10.96 26.90
CA SER A 23 4.00 -10.93 28.36
C SER A 23 2.72 -11.26 29.13
N ILE A 24 1.57 -10.74 28.69
CA ILE A 24 0.30 -10.81 29.45
C ILE A 24 -0.39 -12.16 29.24
N GLN A 25 -0.32 -12.74 28.04
CA GLN A 25 -1.01 -13.99 27.73
C GLN A 25 -0.65 -15.16 28.67
N PRO A 26 0.63 -15.50 28.93
CA PRO A 26 0.96 -16.61 29.82
C PRO A 26 0.56 -16.33 31.28
N LEU A 27 0.64 -15.07 31.72
CA LEU A 27 0.22 -14.66 33.06
C LEU A 27 -1.29 -14.78 33.23
N TYR A 28 -2.07 -14.33 32.25
CA TYR A 28 -3.52 -14.51 32.23
C TYR A 28 -3.90 -15.99 32.35
N MET A 29 -3.20 -16.89 31.65
CA MET A 29 -3.46 -18.33 31.76
C MET A 29 -3.10 -18.90 33.13
N GLN A 30 -2.03 -18.40 33.76
CA GLN A 30 -1.64 -18.78 35.12
C GLN A 30 -2.69 -18.35 36.16
N ASP A 31 -3.24 -17.15 36.00
CA ASP A 31 -4.20 -16.55 36.93
C ASP A 31 -5.66 -16.77 36.50
N LEU A 32 -5.92 -17.65 35.52
CA LEU A 32 -7.23 -17.84 34.90
C LEU A 32 -8.34 -18.07 35.93
N ASN A 33 -8.08 -18.88 36.97
CA ASN A 33 -9.06 -19.14 38.02
C ASN A 33 -9.52 -17.86 38.75
N SER A 34 -8.61 -16.91 39.00
CA SER A 34 -8.94 -15.63 39.61
C SER A 34 -9.80 -14.78 38.67
N PHE A 35 -9.48 -14.77 37.36
CA PHE A 35 -10.29 -14.07 36.35
C PHE A 35 -11.68 -14.69 36.18
N THR A 36 -11.78 -16.01 36.04
CA THR A 36 -13.06 -16.72 35.89
C THR A 36 -13.94 -16.58 37.14
N SER A 37 -13.34 -16.55 38.34
CA SER A 37 -14.08 -16.33 39.59
C SER A 37 -14.66 -14.93 39.68
N PHE A 38 -13.98 -13.93 39.10
CA PHE A 38 -14.46 -12.54 39.02
C PHE A 38 -15.54 -12.36 37.96
N ASP A 39 -15.31 -12.88 36.75
CA ASP A 39 -16.28 -12.88 35.65
C ASP A 39 -16.11 -14.17 34.82
N PRO A 40 -17.14 -15.05 34.77
CA PRO A 40 -17.10 -16.29 33.99
C PRO A 40 -16.83 -16.13 32.49
N SER A 41 -16.94 -14.91 31.94
CA SER A 41 -16.59 -14.60 30.55
C SER A 41 -15.08 -14.67 30.27
N PHE A 42 -14.24 -14.66 31.31
CA PHE A 42 -12.81 -14.94 31.20
C PHE A 42 -12.58 -16.45 31.17
N THR A 43 -12.32 -16.96 29.97
CA THR A 43 -12.13 -18.39 29.70
C THR A 43 -10.74 -18.67 29.16
N SER A 44 -10.35 -19.95 29.11
CA SER A 44 -9.13 -20.37 28.41
C SER A 44 -9.15 -19.98 26.92
N VAL A 45 -10.33 -20.00 26.29
CA VAL A 45 -10.53 -19.61 24.89
C VAL A 45 -10.03 -18.20 24.62
N LEU A 46 -10.33 -17.22 25.49
CA LEU A 46 -9.80 -15.85 25.34
C LEU A 46 -8.27 -15.81 25.30
N GLY A 47 -7.61 -16.62 26.13
CA GLY A 47 -6.15 -16.71 26.20
C GLY A 47 -5.54 -17.45 25.01
N GLU A 48 -6.23 -18.45 24.47
CA GLU A 48 -5.85 -19.20 23.27
C GLU A 48 -5.99 -18.35 22.00
N GLU A 49 -7.08 -17.58 21.88
CA GLU A 49 -7.27 -16.61 20.80
C GLU A 49 -6.21 -15.52 20.84
N LEU A 50 -5.94 -14.94 22.02
CA LEU A 50 -4.88 -13.95 22.18
C LEU A 50 -3.52 -14.50 21.75
N LEU A 51 -3.19 -15.73 22.13
CA LEU A 51 -1.94 -16.39 21.72
C LEU A 51 -1.88 -16.62 20.22
N THR A 52 -2.98 -17.06 19.61
CA THR A 52 -3.08 -17.32 18.17
C THR A 52 -2.87 -16.04 17.37
N GLU A 53 -3.62 -14.99 17.69
CA GLU A 53 -3.49 -13.68 17.03
C GLU A 53 -2.11 -13.06 17.24
N THR A 54 -1.48 -13.26 18.41
CA THR A 54 -0.12 -12.79 18.67
C THR A 54 0.90 -13.49 17.77
N ARG A 55 0.72 -14.79 17.51
CA ARG A 55 1.57 -15.54 16.57
C ARG A 55 1.34 -15.09 15.14
N GLU A 56 0.08 -14.90 14.75
CA GLU A 56 -0.26 -14.33 13.44
C GLU A 56 0.37 -12.94 13.25
N ALA A 57 0.35 -12.09 14.28
CA ALA A 57 0.95 -10.76 14.23
C ALA A 57 2.49 -10.78 14.17
N LEU A 58 3.15 -11.75 14.81
CA LEU A 58 4.60 -11.96 14.71
C LEU A 58 5.04 -12.36 13.30
N GLU A 59 4.18 -13.07 12.59
CA GLU A 59 4.40 -13.53 11.22
C GLU A 59 3.79 -12.58 10.18
N ASP A 60 3.21 -11.45 10.60
CA ASP A 60 2.61 -10.47 9.72
C ASP A 60 3.67 -9.61 9.00
N PHE A 61 4.08 -10.08 7.84
CA PHE A 61 4.90 -9.33 6.89
C PHE A 61 4.07 -8.70 5.77
N SER A 62 2.73 -8.71 5.85
CA SER A 62 1.84 -8.35 4.75
C SER A 62 2.11 -6.94 4.22
N GLY A 63 2.28 -5.96 5.11
CA GLY A 63 2.54 -4.57 4.72
C GLY A 63 3.88 -4.38 4.00
N SER A 64 4.97 -5.00 4.49
CA SER A 64 6.29 -4.91 3.85
C SER A 64 6.33 -5.69 2.53
N SER A 65 5.73 -6.87 2.49
CA SER A 65 5.66 -7.70 1.27
C SER A 65 4.86 -7.00 0.18
N HIS A 66 3.71 -6.43 0.51
CA HIS A 66 2.89 -5.67 -0.43
C HIS A 66 3.61 -4.43 -0.96
N MET A 67 4.34 -3.71 -0.09
CA MET A 67 5.18 -2.60 -0.57
C MET A 67 6.32 -3.05 -1.47
N ALA A 68 6.95 -4.19 -1.20
CA ALA A 68 7.96 -4.75 -2.09
C ALA A 68 7.38 -5.11 -3.46
N GLU A 69 6.12 -5.55 -3.54
CA GLU A 69 5.43 -5.77 -4.82
C GLU A 69 5.16 -4.48 -5.60
N ILE A 70 4.70 -3.41 -4.93
CA ILE A 70 4.53 -2.09 -5.54
C ILE A 70 5.87 -1.56 -6.08
N ASN A 71 6.96 -1.73 -5.32
CA ASN A 71 8.29 -1.29 -5.74
C ASN A 71 8.76 -2.07 -6.98
N ARG A 72 8.62 -3.41 -6.99
CA ARG A 72 8.94 -4.25 -8.15
C ARG A 72 8.13 -3.85 -9.39
N ALA A 73 6.84 -3.55 -9.24
CA ALA A 73 6.02 -3.06 -10.34
C ALA A 73 6.50 -1.69 -10.87
N THR A 74 6.95 -0.81 -9.97
CA THR A 74 7.52 0.50 -10.32
C THR A 74 8.83 0.37 -11.10
N GLU A 75 9.72 -0.52 -10.67
CA GLU A 75 10.96 -0.83 -11.37
C GLU A 75 10.69 -1.39 -12.77
N LYS A 76 9.70 -2.29 -12.91
CA LYS A 76 9.27 -2.84 -14.21
C LYS A 76 8.79 -1.73 -15.15
N ILE A 77 7.92 -0.82 -14.68
CA ILE A 77 7.44 0.32 -15.47
C ILE A 77 8.62 1.20 -15.92
N THR A 78 9.57 1.47 -15.02
CA THR A 78 10.75 2.29 -15.32
C THR A 78 11.58 1.68 -16.45
N GLY A 79 11.87 0.37 -16.38
CA GLY A 79 12.57 -0.34 -17.45
C GLY A 79 11.81 -0.30 -18.78
N LEU A 80 10.50 -0.55 -18.75
CA LEU A 80 9.65 -0.49 -19.95
C LEU A 80 9.57 0.91 -20.56
N LEU A 81 9.58 1.97 -19.76
CA LEU A 81 9.63 3.36 -20.25
C LEU A 81 10.94 3.67 -20.97
N ASP A 82 12.07 3.20 -20.43
CA ASP A 82 13.38 3.38 -21.05
C ASP A 82 13.47 2.64 -22.39
N ASP A 83 12.99 1.39 -22.45
CA ASP A 83 12.98 0.62 -23.69
C ASP A 83 12.01 1.20 -24.72
N SER A 84 10.81 1.60 -24.28
CA SER A 84 9.85 2.33 -25.11
C SER A 84 10.46 3.61 -25.69
N ALA A 85 11.23 4.35 -24.90
CA ALA A 85 11.88 5.58 -25.34
C ALA A 85 12.93 5.33 -26.42
N LYS A 86 13.74 4.27 -26.28
CA LYS A 86 14.75 3.87 -27.27
C LYS A 86 14.09 3.46 -28.59
N VAL A 87 13.07 2.60 -28.53
CA VAL A 87 12.39 2.08 -29.73
C VAL A 87 11.63 3.20 -30.44
N TYR A 88 10.96 4.09 -29.71
CA TYR A 88 10.32 5.26 -30.28
C TYR A 88 11.32 6.19 -31.00
N GLN A 89 12.46 6.49 -30.37
CA GLN A 89 13.51 7.31 -31.00
C GLN A 89 14.05 6.66 -32.28
N LYS A 90 14.21 5.33 -32.29
CA LYS A 90 14.62 4.58 -33.47
C LYS A 90 13.61 4.70 -34.61
N LEU A 91 12.31 4.64 -34.32
CA LEU A 91 11.28 4.92 -35.33
C LEU A 91 11.38 6.35 -35.86
N ILE A 92 11.51 7.35 -34.99
CA ILE A 92 11.62 8.75 -35.40
C ILE A 92 12.84 9.00 -36.29
N TYR A 93 13.96 8.31 -36.06
CA TYR A 93 15.11 8.35 -36.96
C TYR A 93 14.74 7.93 -38.40
N PHE A 94 14.05 6.80 -38.57
CA PHE A 94 13.62 6.36 -39.90
C PHE A 94 12.60 7.31 -40.51
N VAL A 95 11.62 7.77 -39.72
CA VAL A 95 10.61 8.73 -40.17
C VAL A 95 11.24 10.03 -40.70
N HIS A 96 12.18 10.61 -39.96
CA HIS A 96 12.85 11.84 -40.38
C HIS A 96 13.81 11.61 -41.55
N SER A 97 14.41 10.43 -41.65
CA SER A 97 15.25 10.07 -42.79
C SER A 97 14.44 9.90 -44.08
N SER A 98 13.23 9.34 -44.00
CA SER A 98 12.35 9.12 -45.16
C SER A 98 11.57 10.37 -45.58
N PHE A 99 11.10 11.19 -44.63
CA PHE A 99 10.11 12.25 -44.89
C PHE A 99 10.52 13.65 -44.40
N GLY A 100 11.71 13.77 -43.80
CA GLY A 100 12.17 15.01 -43.17
C GLY A 100 11.50 15.33 -41.84
N SER A 101 12.04 16.31 -41.12
CA SER A 101 11.49 16.80 -39.84
C SER A 101 10.59 18.01 -40.09
N THR A 102 9.34 17.74 -40.50
CA THR A 102 8.31 18.77 -40.63
C THR A 102 7.32 18.69 -39.47
N LYS A 103 6.65 19.81 -39.16
CA LYS A 103 5.61 19.86 -38.12
C LYS A 103 4.47 18.86 -38.37
N ALA A 104 4.10 18.64 -39.64
CA ALA A 104 3.06 17.68 -40.00
C ALA A 104 3.48 16.24 -39.71
N ILE A 105 4.72 15.87 -40.06
CA ILE A 105 5.30 14.56 -39.75
C ILE A 105 5.44 14.38 -38.23
N ASP A 106 6.02 15.36 -37.53
CA ASP A 106 6.18 15.33 -36.08
C ASP A 106 4.85 15.19 -35.33
N ASN A 107 3.79 15.88 -35.79
CA ASN A 107 2.45 15.73 -35.23
C ASN A 107 1.88 14.32 -35.47
N THR A 108 2.03 13.80 -36.68
CA THR A 108 1.50 12.49 -37.08
C THR A 108 2.08 11.37 -36.22
N PHE A 109 3.39 11.44 -35.95
CA PHE A 109 4.11 10.46 -35.12
C PHE A 109 4.21 10.86 -33.63
N GLY A 110 3.49 11.90 -33.20
CA GLY A 110 3.36 12.28 -31.78
C GLY A 110 4.60 12.89 -31.12
N ARG A 111 5.59 13.37 -31.89
CA ARG A 111 6.89 13.83 -31.38
C ARG A 111 6.79 14.97 -30.37
N TYR A 112 5.80 15.85 -30.50
CA TYR A 112 5.56 16.93 -29.53
C TYR A 112 5.19 16.43 -28.13
N GLN A 113 4.63 15.22 -28.02
CA GLN A 113 4.23 14.63 -26.73
C GLN A 113 5.39 13.87 -26.07
N TYR A 114 6.42 13.52 -26.83
CA TYR A 114 7.50 12.61 -26.40
C TYR A 114 8.20 13.03 -25.11
N LEU A 115 8.54 14.30 -24.93
CA LEU A 115 9.25 14.77 -23.74
C LEU A 115 8.49 14.54 -22.44
N LYS A 116 7.16 14.58 -22.50
CA LYS A 116 6.28 14.27 -21.36
C LYS A 116 6.06 12.76 -21.26
N ALA A 117 5.84 12.10 -22.41
CA ALA A 117 5.58 10.67 -22.50
C ALA A 117 6.72 9.81 -21.95
N ARG A 118 7.98 10.16 -22.21
CA ARG A 118 9.16 9.42 -21.69
C ARG A 118 9.29 9.39 -20.16
N LYS A 119 8.41 10.08 -19.43
CA LYS A 119 8.38 10.12 -17.96
C LYS A 119 7.04 9.64 -17.39
N SER A 120 6.13 9.14 -18.24
CA SER A 120 4.78 8.78 -17.83
C SER A 120 4.25 7.66 -18.71
N GLU A 121 4.02 6.51 -18.09
CA GLU A 121 3.40 5.32 -18.67
C GLU A 121 2.06 5.65 -19.35
N LYS A 122 1.22 6.44 -18.68
CA LYS A 122 -0.08 6.91 -19.17
C LYS A 122 -0.01 7.71 -20.47
N LEU A 123 1.11 8.40 -20.70
CA LEU A 123 1.33 9.19 -21.92
C LEU A 123 2.16 8.43 -22.96
N MET A 124 3.02 7.50 -22.54
CA MET A 124 3.86 6.71 -23.43
C MET A 124 3.05 5.66 -24.20
N VAL A 125 2.12 4.96 -23.55
CA VAL A 125 1.25 3.99 -24.22
C VAL A 125 0.50 4.58 -25.43
N PRO A 126 -0.25 5.70 -25.30
CA PRO A 126 -0.94 6.29 -26.46
C PRO A 126 0.03 6.84 -27.51
N LEU A 127 1.20 7.37 -27.11
CA LEU A 127 2.23 7.80 -28.05
C LEU A 127 2.75 6.65 -28.92
N LEU A 128 3.10 5.52 -28.31
CA LEU A 128 3.58 4.34 -29.02
C LEU A 128 2.51 3.82 -29.99
N LYS A 129 1.25 3.71 -29.53
CA LYS A 129 0.12 3.29 -30.37
C LYS A 129 -0.11 4.25 -31.54
N GLN A 130 -0.04 5.56 -31.30
CA GLN A 130 -0.13 6.56 -32.36
C GLN A 130 1.00 6.37 -33.41
N ALA A 131 2.24 6.21 -32.94
CA ALA A 131 3.41 6.10 -33.81
C ALA A 131 3.41 4.80 -34.64
N ALA A 132 3.07 3.66 -34.02
CA ALA A 132 2.88 2.39 -34.72
C ALA A 132 1.77 2.48 -35.77
N LYS A 133 0.61 3.03 -35.40
CA LYS A 133 -0.50 3.24 -36.34
C LYS A 133 -0.08 4.11 -37.52
N ALA A 134 0.64 5.20 -37.28
CA ALA A 134 1.15 6.07 -38.34
C ALA A 134 2.15 5.33 -39.24
N ALA A 135 3.11 4.60 -38.68
CA ALA A 135 4.10 3.83 -39.45
C ALA A 135 3.47 2.77 -40.34
N SER A 136 2.34 2.21 -39.92
CA SER A 136 1.57 1.20 -40.66
C SER A 136 0.68 1.77 -41.78
N LEU A 137 0.52 3.09 -41.90
CA LEU A 137 -0.23 3.69 -43.01
C LEU A 137 0.55 3.57 -44.33
N GLU A 138 -0.14 3.19 -45.40
CA GLU A 138 0.47 2.96 -46.73
C GLU A 138 1.31 4.15 -47.23
N GLN A 139 0.86 5.38 -46.96
CA GLN A 139 1.56 6.61 -47.34
C GLN A 139 2.93 6.79 -46.66
N PHE A 140 3.20 6.09 -45.56
CA PHE A 140 4.49 6.13 -44.86
C PHE A 140 5.24 4.81 -44.95
N LYS A 141 4.53 3.69 -44.96
CA LYS A 141 5.12 2.35 -44.89
C LYS A 141 6.17 2.11 -45.98
N SER A 142 5.83 2.37 -47.24
CA SER A 142 6.73 2.18 -48.38
C SER A 142 8.03 3.01 -48.26
N GLY A 143 7.93 4.26 -47.81
CA GLY A 143 9.09 5.13 -47.60
C GLY A 143 9.96 4.71 -46.40
N LEU A 144 9.35 4.16 -45.35
CA LEU A 144 10.09 3.60 -44.20
C LEU A 144 10.83 2.31 -44.58
N GLU A 145 10.18 1.43 -45.34
CA GLU A 145 10.78 0.19 -45.86
C GLU A 145 11.94 0.49 -46.83
N ALA A 146 11.76 1.46 -47.74
CA ALA A 146 12.82 1.90 -48.65
C ALA A 146 14.05 2.46 -47.91
N GLN A 147 13.85 3.06 -46.73
CA GLN A 147 14.92 3.57 -45.87
C GLN A 147 15.55 2.47 -44.98
N GLY A 148 15.14 1.21 -45.16
CA GLY A 148 15.70 0.07 -44.44
C GLY A 148 15.18 -0.08 -43.02
N MET A 149 14.01 0.49 -42.69
CA MET A 149 13.38 0.25 -41.39
C MET A 149 13.12 -1.25 -41.18
N PRO A 150 13.59 -1.85 -40.07
CA PRO A 150 13.35 -3.27 -39.81
C PRO A 150 11.84 -3.57 -39.71
N PRO A 151 11.32 -4.61 -40.38
CA PRO A 151 9.90 -4.96 -40.34
C PRO A 151 9.36 -5.23 -38.92
N ARG A 152 10.23 -5.68 -38.01
CA ARG A 152 9.88 -5.97 -36.62
C ARG A 152 9.76 -4.72 -35.74
N LEU A 153 10.20 -3.55 -36.19
CA LEU A 153 10.22 -2.34 -35.35
C LEU A 153 8.81 -1.91 -34.93
N ILE A 154 7.83 -2.00 -35.82
CA ILE A 154 6.43 -1.67 -35.50
C ILE A 154 5.88 -2.65 -34.46
N GLN A 155 6.13 -3.95 -34.65
CA GLN A 155 5.70 -5.01 -33.71
C GLN A 155 6.34 -4.82 -32.32
N GLU A 156 7.60 -4.41 -32.26
CA GLU A 156 8.30 -4.10 -31.01
C GLU A 156 7.65 -2.91 -30.28
N ILE A 157 7.25 -1.86 -31.01
CA ILE A 157 6.53 -0.70 -30.46
C ILE A 157 5.16 -1.11 -29.91
N GLU A 158 4.40 -1.88 -30.67
CA GLU A 158 3.07 -2.36 -30.27
C GLU A 158 3.18 -3.23 -29.02
N HIS A 159 4.12 -4.17 -29.01
CA HIS A 159 4.37 -5.05 -27.88
C HIS A 159 4.77 -4.28 -26.61
N LEU A 160 5.68 -3.29 -26.72
CA LEU A 160 6.06 -2.46 -25.58
C LEU A 160 4.89 -1.62 -25.06
N ALA A 161 4.00 -1.15 -25.94
CA ALA A 161 2.79 -0.43 -25.51
C ALA A 161 1.83 -1.33 -24.71
N GLU A 162 1.71 -2.60 -25.09
CA GLU A 162 0.91 -3.60 -24.36
C GLU A 162 1.54 -3.92 -23.00
N LEU A 163 2.82 -4.26 -22.97
CA LEU A 163 3.54 -4.56 -21.71
C LEU A 163 3.49 -3.40 -20.71
N LEU A 164 3.59 -2.17 -21.21
CA LEU A 164 3.54 -0.98 -20.37
C LEU A 164 2.13 -0.73 -19.82
N ALA A 165 1.08 -0.96 -20.62
CA ALA A 165 -0.30 -0.86 -20.16
C ALA A 165 -0.63 -1.92 -19.10
N GLU A 166 -0.22 -3.17 -19.32
CA GLU A 166 -0.41 -4.26 -18.35
C GLU A 166 0.33 -3.99 -17.03
N ALA A 167 1.55 -3.44 -17.11
CA ALA A 167 2.33 -3.09 -15.93
C ALA A 167 1.69 -1.94 -15.12
N ASP A 168 1.13 -0.92 -15.80
CA ASP A 168 0.37 0.18 -15.16
C ASP A 168 -0.88 -0.37 -14.45
N ASP A 169 -1.67 -1.20 -15.14
CA ASP A 169 -2.87 -1.83 -14.57
C ASP A 169 -2.53 -2.66 -13.32
N GLN A 170 -1.44 -3.44 -13.37
CA GLN A 170 -0.97 -4.22 -12.23
C GLN A 170 -0.55 -3.32 -11.07
N GLN A 171 0.21 -2.24 -11.32
CA GLN A 171 0.65 -1.32 -10.28
C GLN A 171 -0.54 -0.59 -9.63
N GLU A 172 -1.52 -0.15 -10.42
CA GLU A 172 -2.72 0.52 -9.92
C GLU A 172 -3.62 -0.43 -9.11
N MET A 173 -3.70 -1.70 -9.51
CA MET A 173 -4.36 -2.73 -8.71
C MET A 173 -3.69 -2.90 -7.34
N LEU A 174 -2.36 -3.03 -7.30
CA LEU A 174 -1.60 -3.15 -6.05
C LEU A 174 -1.78 -1.92 -5.15
N LYS A 175 -1.72 -0.71 -5.71
CA LYS A 175 -1.98 0.54 -4.94
C LYS A 175 -3.39 0.54 -4.32
N LYS A 176 -4.40 0.02 -5.01
CA LYS A 176 -5.78 -0.09 -4.46
C LYS A 176 -5.87 -1.15 -3.36
N GLN A 177 -5.17 -2.27 -3.51
CA GLN A 177 -5.15 -3.35 -2.52
C GLN A 177 -4.43 -2.97 -1.22
N GLN A 178 -3.54 -1.97 -1.25
CA GLN A 178 -2.86 -1.44 -0.05
C GLN A 178 -3.83 -1.11 1.10
N LEU A 179 -5.00 -0.55 0.78
CA LEU A 179 -6.02 -0.22 1.79
C LEU A 179 -6.58 -1.46 2.47
N LEU A 180 -6.77 -2.56 1.72
CA LEU A 180 -7.28 -3.81 2.27
C LEU A 180 -6.24 -4.45 3.19
N VAL A 181 -4.99 -4.55 2.74
CA VAL A 181 -3.86 -5.08 3.54
C VAL A 181 -3.71 -4.28 4.83
N THR A 182 -3.78 -2.94 4.73
CA THR A 182 -3.67 -2.06 5.89
C THR A 182 -4.84 -2.25 6.86
N SER A 183 -6.08 -2.35 6.35
CA SER A 183 -7.27 -2.61 7.17
C SER A 183 -7.17 -3.94 7.91
N GLN A 184 -6.88 -5.03 7.20
CA GLN A 184 -6.77 -6.37 7.79
C GLN A 184 -5.73 -6.42 8.91
N ARG A 185 -4.58 -5.77 8.67
CA ARG A 185 -3.56 -5.61 9.71
C ARG A 185 -4.09 -4.83 10.89
N ILE A 186 -4.69 -3.65 10.69
CA ILE A 186 -5.23 -2.87 11.82
C ILE A 186 -6.28 -3.68 12.60
N ASP A 187 -7.13 -4.44 11.93
CA ASP A 187 -8.15 -5.28 12.57
C ASP A 187 -7.52 -6.36 13.47
N LEU A 188 -6.49 -7.06 13.00
CA LEU A 188 -5.73 -8.04 13.78
C LEU A 188 -5.18 -7.42 15.08
N TYR A 189 -4.47 -6.29 14.96
CA TYR A 189 -3.86 -5.66 16.14
C TYR A 189 -4.88 -4.99 17.06
N ASN A 190 -5.99 -4.47 16.52
CA ASN A 190 -7.10 -3.98 17.32
C ASN A 190 -7.74 -5.12 18.13
N SER A 191 -7.89 -6.32 17.54
CA SER A 191 -8.39 -7.51 18.25
C SER A 191 -7.50 -7.89 19.43
N ILE A 192 -6.18 -7.95 19.22
CA ILE A 192 -5.19 -8.19 20.29
C ILE A 192 -5.33 -7.12 21.38
N TRP A 193 -5.39 -5.85 20.98
CA TRP A 193 -5.47 -4.74 21.92
C TRP A 193 -6.75 -4.75 22.75
N ASP A 194 -7.90 -5.04 22.15
CA ASP A 194 -9.18 -5.15 22.86
C ASP A 194 -9.12 -6.24 23.95
N LYS A 195 -8.52 -7.40 23.65
CA LYS A 195 -8.31 -8.48 24.62
C LYS A 195 -7.37 -8.06 25.75
N LEU A 196 -6.27 -7.39 25.41
CA LEU A 196 -5.34 -6.84 26.39
C LEU A 196 -6.02 -5.83 27.33
N VAL A 197 -6.82 -4.90 26.79
CA VAL A 197 -7.55 -3.90 27.57
C VAL A 197 -8.57 -4.57 28.49
N LYS A 198 -9.29 -5.59 28.00
CA LYS A 198 -10.22 -6.38 28.82
C LYS A 198 -9.51 -7.02 30.01
N ILE A 199 -8.38 -7.71 29.78
CA ILE A 199 -7.57 -8.35 30.83
C ILE A 199 -7.03 -7.30 31.82
N ASN A 200 -6.43 -6.20 31.33
CA ASN A 200 -5.91 -5.14 32.18
C ASN A 200 -6.98 -4.53 33.09
N THR A 201 -8.18 -4.30 32.57
CA THR A 201 -9.27 -3.67 33.31
C THR A 201 -9.74 -4.57 34.45
N ALA A 202 -9.91 -5.86 34.19
CA ALA A 202 -10.27 -6.83 35.23
C ALA A 202 -9.14 -7.02 36.25
N ALA A 203 -7.88 -7.09 35.81
CA ALA A 203 -6.73 -7.27 36.69
C ALA A 203 -6.61 -6.18 37.76
N LYS A 204 -6.94 -4.93 37.43
CA LYS A 204 -6.96 -3.80 38.39
C LYS A 204 -7.95 -3.99 39.54
N ILE A 205 -9.00 -4.78 39.32
CA ILE A 205 -10.04 -5.05 40.32
C ILE A 205 -9.68 -6.32 41.10
N ILE A 206 -9.31 -7.39 40.39
CA ILE A 206 -8.98 -8.70 40.98
C ILE A 206 -7.76 -8.61 41.91
N PHE A 207 -6.76 -7.81 41.52
CA PHE A 207 -5.48 -7.70 42.24
C PHE A 207 -5.31 -6.34 42.92
N ILE A 208 -6.41 -5.70 43.34
CA ILE A 208 -6.36 -4.37 43.97
C ILE A 208 -5.45 -4.34 45.20
N ASP A 209 -5.38 -5.44 45.95
CA ASP A 209 -4.53 -5.61 47.13
C ASP A 209 -3.17 -6.28 46.85
N ASP A 210 -2.89 -6.64 45.58
CA ASP A 210 -1.61 -7.24 45.14
C ASP A 210 -0.95 -6.33 44.10
N ALA A 211 -0.19 -5.36 44.59
CA ALA A 211 0.48 -4.36 43.76
C ALA A 211 1.46 -4.98 42.75
N ALA A 212 2.09 -6.13 43.08
CA ALA A 212 3.01 -6.81 42.19
C ALA A 212 2.26 -7.43 41.00
N ARG A 213 1.15 -8.12 41.27
CA ARG A 213 0.27 -8.66 40.21
C ARG A 213 -0.41 -7.57 39.40
N MET A 214 -0.80 -6.46 40.01
CA MET A 214 -1.35 -5.34 39.26
C MET A 214 -0.32 -4.73 38.29
N ALA A 215 0.95 -4.66 38.69
CA ALA A 215 2.02 -4.10 37.86
C ALA A 215 2.29 -4.93 36.59
N ILE A 216 2.25 -6.26 36.67
CA ILE A 216 2.49 -7.14 35.52
C ILE A 216 1.41 -7.05 34.42
N TYR A 217 0.17 -6.68 34.77
CA TYR A 217 -0.90 -6.52 33.78
C TYR A 217 -0.99 -5.11 33.16
N LYS A 218 -0.12 -4.17 33.56
CA LYS A 218 -0.23 -2.77 33.17
C LYS A 218 0.05 -2.55 31.68
N LEU A 219 -0.90 -1.95 30.96
CA LEU A 219 -0.72 -1.63 29.53
C LEU A 219 -0.01 -0.32 29.25
N TYR A 220 -0.09 0.65 30.14
CA TYR A 220 0.50 1.98 29.95
C TYR A 220 1.48 2.28 31.08
N ASP A 221 2.70 2.69 30.73
CA ASP A 221 3.56 3.38 31.68
C ASP A 221 2.98 4.79 31.84
N GLY A 222 2.77 5.21 33.09
CA GLY A 222 1.97 6.39 33.39
C GLY A 222 2.56 7.66 32.78
N LYS A 223 2.09 8.03 31.60
CA LYS A 223 1.84 9.42 31.21
C LYS A 223 0.46 9.45 30.57
N PRO A 224 -0.51 10.16 31.16
CA PRO A 224 -1.77 10.40 30.48
C PRO A 224 -1.48 11.16 29.17
N SER A 225 -2.02 10.66 28.07
CA SER A 225 -2.15 11.45 26.85
C SER A 225 -3.08 12.60 27.18
N GLU A 226 -2.58 13.84 27.20
CA GLU A 226 -3.41 15.04 27.23
C GLU A 226 -4.25 15.07 25.95
N THR A 227 -5.43 14.47 26.01
CA THR A 227 -6.49 14.70 25.03
C THR A 227 -7.82 14.55 25.73
N GLU A 228 -8.11 15.47 26.64
CA GLU A 228 -9.45 15.95 26.99
C GLU A 228 -9.37 17.08 28.02
N ILE A 229 -9.15 18.30 27.54
CA ILE A 229 -9.73 19.50 28.15
C ILE A 229 -10.08 20.46 26.98
N THR A 230 -11.31 20.39 26.48
CA THR A 230 -11.93 21.59 25.91
C THR A 230 -12.84 22.15 26.99
N GLU A 231 -12.24 22.97 27.84
CA GLU A 231 -12.96 23.98 28.61
C GLU A 231 -13.62 24.93 27.61
N THR A 232 -14.92 24.77 27.38
CA THR A 232 -15.76 25.87 26.92
C THR A 232 -16.07 26.74 28.14
N GLY A 233 -15.20 27.70 28.40
CA GLY A 233 -15.60 28.92 29.09
C GLY A 233 -16.15 29.89 28.06
N GLU A 234 -17.43 30.24 28.17
CA GLU A 234 -17.90 31.56 27.75
C GLU A 234 -19.01 32.00 28.71
N GLU A 235 -18.59 32.88 29.61
CA GLU A 235 -19.38 33.72 30.48
C GLU A 235 -19.82 34.94 29.64
N THR A 236 -21.12 35.17 29.50
CA THR A 236 -21.63 36.50 29.15
C THR A 236 -22.74 36.90 30.10
N THR A 237 -22.41 37.95 30.85
CA THR A 237 -23.18 38.84 31.70
C THR A 237 -24.50 39.33 31.09
N GLU A 238 -25.59 39.24 31.87
CA GLU A 238 -26.72 40.18 31.84
C GLU A 238 -26.96 40.68 33.27
N GLY A 239 -26.90 42.00 33.47
CA GLY A 239 -27.10 42.69 34.75
C GLY A 239 -26.31 43.98 34.86
#